data_AF-A0A955SD20-F1
#
_entry.id   AF-A0A955SD20-F1
#
_cell.length_a   1.000
_cell.length_b   1.000
_cell.length_c   1.000
_cell.angle_alpha   90.00
_cell.angle_beta   90.00
_cell.angle_gamma   90.00
#
_symmetry.space_group_name_H-M   'P 1'
#
loop_
_entity.id
_entity.type
_entity.pdbx_description
1 polymer ?
#
loop_
_entity_poly.entity_id
_entity_poly.type
_entity_poly.pdbx_seq_one_letter_code
_entity_poly.pdbx_strand_id
1 'polypeptide(L)'
;ADRLAYSYYSTYGMDVVVTRASNNYGPYQYPEKLIPLFVTNALEDLPLPLYGDGKNVRDWLFVDDHCSGLDFVGEKGVAGETYNIGGGNERMNIEITNLILKTLNKPDTLIKPIEDRLGHDRRYSVSTAKLQSLGWKPEKDFETGIVETIKWYENNRQWWEPIKSGEYKEYYESMYRDRLEKAS
;
A
#
# COMPACT_ATOMS: atom_id res chain seq x y z
N ALA A 1 10.42 -8.71 -14.92
CA ALA A 1 11.37 -9.10 -13.86
C ALA A 1 11.28 -10.60 -13.57
N ASP A 2 10.14 -11.12 -13.09
CA ASP A 2 9.97 -12.54 -12.72
C ASP A 2 10.49 -13.54 -13.74
N ARG A 3 10.08 -13.38 -15.01
CA ARG A 3 10.47 -14.31 -16.09
C ARG A 3 11.96 -14.28 -16.40
N LEU A 4 12.60 -13.13 -16.25
CA LEU A 4 14.05 -12.99 -16.43
C LEU A 4 14.80 -13.62 -15.26
N ALA A 5 14.35 -13.41 -14.03
CA ALA A 5 14.96 -14.04 -12.85
C ALA A 5 14.83 -15.57 -12.94
N TYR A 6 13.64 -16.07 -13.25
CA TYR A 6 13.39 -17.50 -13.41
C TYR A 6 14.19 -18.13 -14.55
N SER A 7 14.40 -17.42 -15.68
CA SER A 7 15.20 -17.97 -16.77
C SER A 7 16.66 -18.21 -16.36
N TYR A 8 17.21 -17.40 -15.46
CA TYR A 8 18.58 -17.61 -14.94
C TYR A 8 18.67 -18.83 -14.03
N TYR A 9 17.67 -19.08 -13.19
CA TYR A 9 17.55 -20.35 -12.45
C TYR A 9 17.47 -21.53 -13.42
N SER A 10 16.53 -21.48 -14.37
CA SER A 10 16.27 -22.59 -15.29
C SER A 10 17.44 -22.89 -16.24
N THR A 11 18.22 -21.88 -16.63
CA THR A 11 19.30 -22.03 -17.63
C THR A 11 20.66 -22.29 -16.98
N TYR A 12 20.94 -21.61 -15.86
CA TYR A 12 22.28 -21.59 -15.26
C TYR A 12 22.32 -22.18 -13.85
N GLY A 13 21.18 -22.61 -13.29
CA GLY A 13 21.12 -23.12 -11.92
C GLY A 13 21.38 -22.05 -10.85
N MET A 14 21.21 -20.77 -11.19
CA MET A 14 21.41 -19.66 -10.26
C MET A 14 20.38 -19.74 -9.13
N ASP A 15 20.84 -19.56 -7.89
CA ASP A 15 19.96 -19.55 -6.72
C ASP A 15 19.08 -18.29 -6.72
N VAL A 16 17.83 -18.47 -7.15
CA VAL A 16 16.85 -17.39 -7.34
C VAL A 16 15.55 -17.79 -6.67
N VAL A 17 14.99 -16.89 -5.89
CA VAL A 17 13.62 -16.98 -5.39
C VAL A 17 12.85 -15.74 -5.81
N VAL A 18 11.58 -15.90 -6.16
CA VAL A 18 10.69 -14.78 -6.50
C VAL A 18 9.68 -14.59 -5.39
N THR A 19 9.56 -13.37 -4.86
CA THR A 19 8.48 -13.02 -3.94
C THR A 19 7.46 -12.12 -4.62
N ARG A 20 6.18 -12.30 -4.29
CA ARG A 20 5.07 -11.48 -4.79
C ARG A 20 4.25 -10.97 -3.63
N ALA A 21 4.38 -9.69 -3.33
CA ALA A 21 3.71 -9.10 -2.19
C ALA A 21 2.33 -8.54 -2.53
N SER A 22 1.44 -8.53 -1.53
CA SER A 22 0.23 -7.70 -1.54
C SER A 22 0.55 -6.21 -1.29
N ASN A 23 -0.47 -5.37 -1.15
CA ASN A 23 -0.28 -3.93 -0.96
C ASN A 23 0.40 -3.65 0.38
N ASN A 24 1.60 -3.08 0.32
CA ASN A 24 2.34 -2.68 1.50
C ASN A 24 1.84 -1.34 2.05
N TYR A 25 1.87 -1.20 3.37
CA TYR A 25 1.65 0.08 4.05
C TYR A 25 2.49 0.17 5.33
N GLY A 26 2.76 1.39 5.76
CA GLY A 26 3.53 1.64 6.98
C GLY A 26 4.35 2.93 6.94
N PRO A 27 5.26 3.09 7.91
CA PRO A 27 6.27 4.14 7.93
C PRO A 27 7.03 4.27 6.60
N TYR A 28 7.49 5.50 6.31
CA TYR A 28 8.35 5.81 5.16
C TYR A 28 7.76 5.57 3.76
N GLN A 29 6.47 5.26 3.63
CA GLN A 29 5.83 5.15 2.33
C GLN A 29 5.65 6.53 1.68
N TYR A 30 6.08 6.67 0.42
CA TYR A 30 6.00 7.94 -0.31
C TYR A 30 4.53 8.42 -0.44
N PRO A 31 4.23 9.73 -0.26
CA PRO A 31 2.88 10.28 -0.16
C PRO A 31 2.06 10.30 -1.46
N GLU A 32 2.40 9.46 -2.44
CA GLU A 32 1.60 9.27 -3.67
C GLU A 32 0.60 8.10 -3.55
N LYS A 33 0.81 7.19 -2.61
CA LYS A 33 -0.02 5.98 -2.42
C LYS A 33 -1.22 6.29 -1.54
N LEU A 34 -2.30 5.50 -1.66
CA LEU A 34 -3.60 5.76 -0.99
C LEU A 34 -3.47 6.18 0.48
N ILE A 35 -2.88 5.33 1.33
CA ILE A 35 -2.78 5.58 2.78
C ILE A 35 -1.96 6.84 3.08
N PRO A 36 -0.68 6.98 2.67
CA PRO A 36 0.11 8.15 3.02
C PRO A 36 -0.40 9.44 2.37
N LEU A 37 -0.96 9.36 1.15
CA LEU A 37 -1.62 10.50 0.52
C LEU A 37 -2.79 11.00 1.37
N PHE A 38 -3.67 10.09 1.78
CA PHE A 38 -4.90 10.44 2.47
C PHE A 38 -4.62 10.90 3.90
N VAL A 39 -3.67 10.26 4.59
CA VAL A 39 -3.23 10.69 5.92
C VAL A 39 -2.63 12.09 5.88
N THR A 40 -1.67 12.34 4.97
CA THR A 40 -1.03 13.67 4.90
C THR A 40 -2.00 14.74 4.42
N ASN A 41 -2.89 14.46 3.45
CA ASN A 41 -3.92 15.41 3.05
C ASN A 41 -4.89 15.72 4.19
N ALA A 42 -5.35 14.71 4.94
CA ALA A 42 -6.23 14.93 6.09
C ALA A 42 -5.54 15.78 7.18
N LEU A 43 -4.25 15.56 7.44
CA LEU A 43 -3.45 16.37 8.39
C LEU A 43 -3.29 17.84 7.94
N GLU A 44 -3.42 18.12 6.64
CA GLU A 44 -3.36 19.45 6.03
C GLU A 44 -4.75 20.02 5.68
N ASP A 45 -5.84 19.33 6.06
CA ASP A 45 -7.23 19.70 5.72
C ASP A 45 -7.49 19.83 4.21
N LEU A 46 -6.77 19.03 3.41
CA LEU A 46 -6.92 18.95 1.96
C LEU A 46 -7.91 17.83 1.57
N PRO A 47 -8.51 17.91 0.35
CA PRO A 47 -9.35 16.85 -0.19
C PRO A 47 -8.66 15.47 -0.26
N LEU A 48 -9.45 14.40 -0.06
CA LEU A 48 -9.05 13.00 -0.23
C LEU A 48 -9.64 12.48 -1.55
N PRO A 49 -8.86 12.45 -2.66
CA PRO A 49 -9.34 12.07 -3.99
C PRO A 49 -9.58 10.56 -4.09
N LEU A 50 -10.83 10.13 -3.87
CA LEU A 50 -11.23 8.72 -3.88
C LEU A 50 -11.70 8.30 -5.28
N TYR A 51 -10.98 7.37 -5.90
CA TYR A 51 -11.32 6.88 -7.24
C TYR A 51 -12.63 6.08 -7.26
N GLY A 52 -13.51 6.41 -8.22
CA GLY A 52 -14.76 5.71 -8.47
C GLY A 52 -15.69 5.71 -7.25
N ASP A 53 -16.24 4.54 -6.93
CA ASP A 53 -17.07 4.33 -5.75
C ASP A 53 -16.27 3.96 -4.49
N GLY A 54 -14.93 3.94 -4.57
CA GLY A 54 -14.04 3.57 -3.48
C GLY A 54 -14.11 2.10 -3.04
N LYS A 55 -14.85 1.23 -3.74
CA LYS A 55 -15.04 -0.18 -3.36
C LYS A 55 -14.01 -1.12 -3.98
N ASN A 56 -12.93 -0.58 -4.56
CA ASN A 56 -11.78 -1.41 -4.96
C ASN A 56 -11.16 -2.05 -3.73
N VAL A 57 -10.93 -3.35 -3.80
CA VAL A 57 -10.43 -4.18 -2.70
C VAL A 57 -8.95 -4.43 -2.89
N ARG A 58 -8.18 -4.28 -1.82
CA ARG A 58 -6.76 -4.63 -1.75
C ARG A 58 -6.50 -5.45 -0.49
N ASP A 59 -5.57 -6.39 -0.58
CA ASP A 59 -4.98 -7.07 0.58
C ASP A 59 -3.82 -6.23 1.11
N TRP A 60 -3.86 -5.90 2.40
CA TRP A 60 -2.91 -5.00 3.06
C TRP A 60 -1.95 -5.74 3.99
N LEU A 61 -0.65 -5.59 3.71
CA LEU A 61 0.45 -6.15 4.47
C LEU A 61 1.26 -5.03 5.11
N PHE A 62 1.46 -5.10 6.42
CA PHE A 62 2.30 -4.13 7.11
C PHE A 62 3.76 -4.28 6.66
N VAL A 63 4.48 -3.16 6.49
CA VAL A 63 5.82 -3.15 5.89
C VAL A 63 6.82 -4.03 6.66
N ASP A 64 6.77 -4.05 7.99
CA ASP A 64 7.67 -4.88 8.79
C ASP A 64 7.38 -6.38 8.63
N ASP A 65 6.12 -6.76 8.43
CA ASP A 65 5.76 -8.15 8.10
C ASP A 65 6.25 -8.53 6.70
N HIS A 66 6.22 -7.61 5.74
CA HIS A 66 6.82 -7.88 4.45
C HIS A 66 8.34 -8.08 4.58
N CYS A 67 9.03 -7.24 5.34
CA CYS A 67 10.46 -7.41 5.63
C CYS A 67 10.75 -8.77 6.29
N SER A 68 9.98 -9.17 7.29
CA SER A 68 10.13 -10.48 7.94
C SER A 68 9.86 -11.64 6.97
N GLY A 69 8.90 -11.48 6.06
CA GLY A 69 8.61 -12.45 5.00
C GLY A 69 9.75 -12.58 3.99
N LEU A 70 10.40 -11.47 3.62
CA LEU A 70 11.56 -11.48 2.75
C LEU A 70 12.76 -12.17 3.42
N ASP A 71 13.02 -11.86 4.68
CA ASP A 71 14.07 -12.48 5.49
C ASP A 71 13.85 -14.00 5.61
N PHE A 72 12.62 -14.39 5.97
CA PHE A 72 12.23 -15.79 6.06
C PHE A 72 12.38 -16.55 4.74
N VAL A 73 11.97 -15.95 3.61
CA VAL A 73 12.13 -16.55 2.29
C VAL A 73 13.61 -16.62 1.89
N GLY A 74 14.42 -15.64 2.28
CA GLY A 74 15.87 -15.69 2.08
C GLY A 74 16.53 -16.87 2.78
N GLU A 75 16.06 -17.23 3.98
CA GLU A 75 16.62 -18.34 4.75
C GLU A 75 16.03 -19.72 4.42
N LYS A 76 14.72 -19.78 4.13
CA LYS A 76 13.95 -21.04 4.01
C LYS A 76 13.42 -21.30 2.62
N GLY A 77 13.57 -20.35 1.70
CA GLY A 77 13.13 -20.47 0.33
C GLY A 77 13.88 -21.55 -0.43
N VAL A 78 13.21 -22.12 -1.43
CA VAL A 78 13.80 -23.10 -2.33
C VAL A 78 14.09 -22.42 -3.66
N ALA A 79 15.32 -22.58 -4.17
CA ALA A 79 15.73 -22.06 -5.47
C ALA A 79 14.74 -22.46 -6.58
N GLY A 80 14.36 -21.49 -7.42
CA GLY A 80 13.40 -21.63 -8.51
C GLY A 80 11.95 -21.39 -8.10
N GLU A 81 11.66 -21.37 -6.80
CA GLU A 81 10.29 -21.24 -6.32
C GLU A 81 9.82 -19.78 -6.25
N THR A 82 8.50 -19.62 -6.28
CA THR A 82 7.82 -18.35 -6.02
C THR A 82 7.01 -18.42 -4.72
N TYR A 83 7.03 -17.34 -3.94
CA TYR A 83 6.28 -17.21 -2.69
C TYR A 83 5.44 -15.93 -2.70
N ASN A 84 4.14 -16.05 -2.45
CA ASN A 84 3.30 -14.88 -2.19
C ASN A 84 3.45 -14.46 -0.72
N ILE A 85 3.62 -13.16 -0.48
CA ILE A 85 3.68 -12.57 0.86
C ILE A 85 2.49 -11.61 0.99
N GLY A 86 1.55 -11.92 1.88
CA GLY A 86 0.26 -11.23 1.97
C GLY A 86 -0.19 -11.07 3.41
N GLY A 87 -1.00 -10.04 3.66
CA GLY A 87 -1.56 -9.79 4.98
C GLY A 87 -2.80 -10.65 5.26
N GLY A 88 -3.52 -11.07 4.22
CA GLY A 88 -4.85 -11.67 4.37
C GLY A 88 -5.90 -10.65 4.80
N ASN A 89 -5.63 -9.35 4.60
CA ASN A 89 -6.40 -8.24 5.11
C ASN A 89 -7.08 -7.49 3.97
N GLU A 90 -8.12 -8.10 3.40
CA GLU A 90 -8.87 -7.47 2.32
C GLU A 90 -9.72 -6.29 2.83
N ARG A 91 -9.48 -5.10 2.27
CA ARG A 91 -10.22 -3.88 2.59
C ARG A 91 -10.57 -3.10 1.35
N MET A 92 -11.74 -2.49 1.36
CA MET A 92 -12.13 -1.49 0.36
C MET A 92 -11.43 -0.16 0.64
N ASN A 93 -11.07 0.58 -0.40
CA ASN A 93 -10.44 1.90 -0.25
C ASN A 93 -11.28 2.87 0.61
N ILE A 94 -12.61 2.82 0.49
CA ILE A 94 -13.52 3.65 1.30
C ILE A 94 -13.46 3.31 2.80
N GLU A 95 -13.28 2.03 3.17
CA GLU A 95 -13.16 1.61 4.57
C GLU A 95 -11.90 2.20 5.20
N ILE A 96 -10.80 2.19 4.46
CA ILE A 96 -9.51 2.75 4.89
C ILE A 96 -9.61 4.26 5.01
N THR A 97 -10.26 4.91 4.05
CA THR A 97 -10.47 6.36 4.03
C THR A 97 -11.24 6.81 5.28
N ASN A 98 -12.37 6.15 5.58
CA ASN A 98 -13.17 6.44 6.76
C ASN A 98 -12.39 6.18 8.06
N LEU A 99 -11.58 5.12 8.09
CA LEU A 99 -10.74 4.83 9.26
C LEU A 99 -9.71 5.94 9.50
N ILE A 100 -9.05 6.44 8.45
CA ILE A 100 -8.10 7.56 8.54
C ILE A 100 -8.79 8.81 9.11
N LEU A 101 -9.94 9.20 8.53
CA LEU A 101 -10.66 10.40 8.97
C LEU A 101 -11.14 10.26 10.42
N LYS A 102 -11.68 9.10 10.79
CA LYS A 102 -12.08 8.79 12.16
C LYS A 102 -10.90 8.88 13.13
N THR A 103 -9.75 8.29 12.80
CA THR A 103 -8.57 8.30 13.66
C THR A 103 -7.99 9.69 13.85
N LEU A 104 -8.02 10.54 12.81
CA LEU A 104 -7.53 11.91 12.84
C LEU A 104 -8.61 12.93 13.30
N ASN A 105 -9.81 12.48 13.63
CA ASN A 105 -10.96 13.32 13.96
C ASN A 105 -11.24 14.41 12.89
N LYS A 106 -11.26 14.00 11.61
CA LYS A 106 -11.50 14.85 10.45
C LYS A 106 -12.88 14.57 9.84
N PRO A 107 -13.53 15.57 9.22
CA PRO A 107 -14.88 15.39 8.68
C PRO A 107 -14.87 14.61 7.36
N ASP A 108 -15.92 13.83 7.14
CA ASP A 108 -16.15 13.07 5.90
C ASP A 108 -16.29 13.98 4.65
N THR A 109 -16.51 15.29 4.85
CA THR A 109 -16.58 16.29 3.77
C THR A 109 -15.26 16.46 3.02
N LEU A 110 -14.15 15.98 3.58
CA LEU A 110 -12.86 15.95 2.87
C LEU A 110 -12.83 14.88 1.76
N ILE A 111 -13.68 13.85 1.80
CA ILE A 111 -13.74 12.83 0.74
C ILE A 111 -14.27 13.46 -0.55
N LYS A 112 -13.50 13.35 -1.64
CA LYS A 112 -13.90 13.78 -2.98
C LYS A 112 -13.85 12.61 -3.94
N PRO A 113 -15.02 12.02 -4.30
CA PRO A 113 -15.08 11.04 -5.36
C PRO A 113 -14.58 11.64 -6.68
N ILE A 114 -13.62 10.99 -7.32
CA ILE A 114 -13.08 11.38 -8.63
C ILE A 114 -13.30 10.25 -9.64
N GLU A 115 -13.24 10.59 -10.93
CA GLU A 115 -13.34 9.60 -12.01
C GLU A 115 -12.35 8.45 -11.80
N ASP A 116 -12.82 7.22 -12.01
CA ASP A 116 -12.00 6.03 -11.84
C ASP A 116 -10.92 5.92 -12.94
N ARG A 117 -9.90 5.12 -12.71
CA ARG A 117 -8.85 4.87 -13.72
C ARG A 117 -9.36 3.87 -14.74
N LEU A 118 -9.07 4.12 -16.02
CA LEU A 118 -9.29 3.12 -17.07
C LEU A 118 -8.47 1.85 -16.76
N GLY A 119 -9.15 0.70 -16.74
CA GLY A 119 -8.53 -0.59 -16.42
C GLY A 119 -8.21 -0.79 -14.94
N HIS A 120 -8.85 -0.05 -14.02
CA HIS A 120 -8.60 -0.21 -12.60
C HIS A 120 -9.08 -1.58 -12.09
N ASP A 121 -8.14 -2.46 -11.76
CA ASP A 121 -8.49 -3.76 -11.20
C ASP A 121 -9.30 -3.62 -9.91
N ARG A 122 -10.41 -4.36 -9.87
CA ARG A 122 -11.40 -4.24 -8.80
C ARG A 122 -10.94 -4.85 -7.48
N ARG A 123 -10.21 -5.97 -7.53
CA ARG A 123 -9.82 -6.74 -6.35
C ARG A 123 -8.47 -7.40 -6.54
N TYR A 124 -7.58 -7.20 -5.57
CA TYR A 124 -6.37 -7.99 -5.42
C TYR A 124 -6.38 -8.74 -4.09
N SER A 125 -6.06 -10.02 -4.15
CA SER A 125 -5.91 -10.91 -3.01
C SER A 125 -4.93 -12.01 -3.41
N VAL A 126 -4.01 -12.37 -2.52
CA VAL A 126 -3.00 -13.39 -2.78
C VAL A 126 -3.13 -14.52 -1.77
N SER A 127 -3.07 -15.77 -2.23
CA SER A 127 -2.96 -16.90 -1.31
C SER A 127 -1.53 -17.02 -0.81
N THR A 128 -1.35 -17.02 0.51
CA THR A 128 -0.07 -17.16 1.22
C THR A 128 0.16 -18.57 1.76
N ALA A 129 -0.71 -19.53 1.42
CA ALA A 129 -0.72 -20.88 1.99
C ALA A 129 0.64 -21.59 1.90
N LYS A 130 1.36 -21.41 0.78
CA LYS A 130 2.70 -21.98 0.60
C LYS A 130 3.70 -21.46 1.63
N LEU A 131 3.74 -20.15 1.84
CA LEU A 131 4.67 -19.54 2.79
C LEU A 131 4.28 -19.88 4.23
N GLN A 132 2.97 -19.93 4.51
CA GLN A 132 2.43 -20.39 5.79
C GLN A 132 2.75 -21.85 6.10
N SER A 133 2.75 -22.74 5.09
CA SER A 133 3.16 -24.13 5.30
C SER A 133 4.63 -24.30 5.67
N LEU A 134 5.46 -23.28 5.41
CA LEU A 134 6.85 -23.26 5.85
C LEU A 134 7.01 -22.67 7.26
N GLY A 135 5.97 -22.05 7.82
CA GLY A 135 5.94 -21.54 9.19
C GLY A 135 5.90 -20.01 9.31
N TRP A 136 5.91 -19.27 8.21
CA TRP A 136 5.79 -17.80 8.25
C TRP A 136 4.34 -17.33 8.21
N LYS A 137 4.01 -16.30 8.99
CA LYS A 137 2.73 -15.61 8.97
C LYS A 137 2.95 -14.12 9.32
N PRO A 138 2.11 -13.20 8.82
CA PRO A 138 2.15 -11.82 9.31
C PRO A 138 1.79 -11.78 10.79
N GLU A 139 2.45 -10.89 11.54
CA GLU A 139 2.21 -10.70 12.96
C GLU A 139 1.31 -9.48 13.22
N LYS A 140 1.33 -8.46 12.35
CA LYS A 140 0.56 -7.23 12.53
C LYS A 140 -0.86 -7.39 11.99
N ASP A 141 -1.86 -7.19 12.84
CA ASP A 141 -3.24 -7.02 12.43
C ASP A 141 -3.46 -5.66 11.75
N PHE A 142 -4.40 -5.61 10.81
CA PHE A 142 -4.64 -4.40 10.03
C PHE A 142 -5.04 -3.21 10.91
N GLU A 143 -5.98 -3.43 11.83
CA GLU A 143 -6.55 -2.44 12.75
C GLU A 143 -5.49 -1.73 13.59
N THR A 144 -4.53 -2.48 14.12
CA THR A 144 -3.41 -1.92 14.89
C THR A 144 -2.40 -1.25 13.96
N GLY A 145 -2.00 -1.93 12.88
CA GLY A 145 -0.97 -1.42 11.97
C GLY A 145 -1.37 -0.11 11.29
N ILE A 146 -2.64 0.08 10.93
CA ILE A 146 -3.10 1.32 10.29
C ILE A 146 -3.09 2.50 11.27
N VAL A 147 -3.48 2.28 12.53
CA VAL A 147 -3.41 3.32 13.57
C VAL A 147 -1.96 3.71 13.86
N GLU A 148 -1.05 2.73 13.95
CA GLU A 148 0.38 2.98 14.09
C GLU A 148 0.93 3.77 12.89
N THR A 149 0.51 3.41 11.67
CA THR A 149 0.90 4.12 10.45
C THR A 149 0.43 5.58 10.47
N ILE A 150 -0.85 5.83 10.79
CA ILE A 150 -1.41 7.18 10.88
C ILE A 150 -0.64 8.03 11.90
N LYS A 151 -0.44 7.48 13.11
CA LYS A 151 0.34 8.15 14.16
C LYS A 151 1.79 8.39 13.75
N TRP A 152 2.38 7.50 12.96
CA TRP A 152 3.72 7.71 12.44
C TRP A 152 3.79 8.96 11.56
N TYR A 153 2.86 9.14 10.61
CA TYR A 153 2.83 10.36 9.79
C TYR A 153 2.54 11.61 10.62
N GLU A 154 1.62 11.54 11.59
CA GLU A 154 1.32 12.66 12.49
C GLU A 154 2.56 13.13 13.27
N ASN A 155 3.36 12.19 13.76
CA ASN A 155 4.56 12.47 14.55
C ASN A 155 5.83 12.72 13.72
N ASN A 156 5.81 12.47 12.40
CA ASN A 156 6.98 12.58 11.52
C ASN A 156 6.77 13.59 10.38
N ARG A 157 6.13 14.73 10.68
CA ARG A 157 5.93 15.85 9.75
C ARG A 157 7.20 16.28 9.02
N GLN A 158 8.30 16.42 9.77
CA GLN A 158 9.62 16.76 9.22
C GLN A 158 10.12 15.82 8.10
N TRP A 159 9.62 14.58 8.06
CA TRP A 159 10.01 13.62 7.04
C TRP A 159 9.20 13.81 5.74
N TRP A 160 7.87 13.97 5.83
CA TRP A 160 7.02 14.02 4.64
C TRP A 160 6.68 15.43 4.14
N GLU A 161 6.69 16.46 4.99
CA GLU A 161 6.40 17.84 4.56
C GLU A 161 7.38 18.32 3.46
N PRO A 162 8.70 18.09 3.57
CA PRO A 162 9.62 18.43 2.49
C PRO A 162 9.37 17.62 1.22
N ILE A 163 8.96 16.35 1.36
CA ILE A 163 8.63 15.49 0.22
C ILE A 163 7.44 16.05 -0.55
N LYS A 164 6.45 16.63 0.14
CA LYS A 164 5.28 17.23 -0.51
C LYS A 164 5.55 18.59 -1.17
N SER A 165 6.78 19.09 -1.09
CA SER A 165 7.22 20.30 -1.79
C SER A 165 7.86 19.98 -3.15
N GLY A 166 8.11 21.01 -3.97
CA GLY A 166 8.83 20.86 -5.24
C GLY A 166 8.14 19.90 -6.22
N GLU A 167 8.89 18.90 -6.71
CA GLU A 167 8.43 17.93 -7.73
C GLU A 167 7.15 17.20 -7.35
N TYR A 168 6.95 16.87 -6.07
CA TYR A 168 5.69 16.24 -5.63
C TYR A 168 4.50 17.16 -5.83
N LYS A 169 4.65 18.45 -5.58
CA LYS A 169 3.55 19.41 -5.76
C LYS A 169 3.15 19.48 -7.23
N GLU A 170 4.13 19.51 -8.13
CA GLU A 170 3.89 19.46 -9.58
C GLU A 170 3.20 18.17 -9.99
N TYR A 171 3.66 17.02 -9.47
CA TYR A 171 2.99 15.74 -9.64
C TYR A 171 1.53 15.79 -9.15
N TYR A 172 1.29 16.27 -7.94
CA TYR A 172 -0.03 16.32 -7.33
C TYR A 172 -0.99 17.20 -8.14
N GLU A 173 -0.53 18.38 -8.58
CA GLU A 173 -1.29 19.27 -9.43
C GLU A 173 -1.62 18.62 -10.78
N SER A 174 -0.63 18.01 -11.45
CA SER A 174 -0.85 17.32 -12.73
C SER A 174 -1.83 16.15 -12.63
N MET A 175 -1.84 15.44 -11.49
CA MET A 175 -2.65 14.25 -11.28
C MET A 175 -4.06 14.54 -10.80
N TYR A 176 -4.24 15.59 -10.00
CA TYR A 176 -5.48 15.80 -9.24
C TYR A 176 -6.18 17.12 -9.48
N ARG A 177 -5.55 18.18 -10.04
CA ARG A 177 -6.19 19.49 -10.22
C ARG A 177 -7.50 19.38 -11.00
N ASP A 178 -7.43 18.95 -12.25
CA ASP A 178 -8.61 18.84 -13.13
C ASP A 178 -9.66 17.85 -12.59
N ARG A 179 -9.20 16.79 -11.89
CA ARG A 179 -10.09 15.77 -11.33
C ARG A 179 -10.87 16.29 -10.13
N LEU A 180 -10.23 17.07 -9.28
CA LEU A 180 -10.87 17.69 -8.12
C LEU A 180 -11.77 18.86 -8.56
N GLU A 181 -11.39 19.62 -9.58
CA GLU A 181 -12.24 20.67 -10.16
C GLU A 181 -13.53 20.10 -10.75
N LYS A 182 -13.47 18.98 -11.46
CA LYS A 182 -14.66 18.29 -11.99
C LYS A 182 -15.55 17.66 -10.91
N ALA A 183 -14.99 17.40 -9.73
CA ALA A 183 -15.69 16.77 -8.61
C ALA A 183 -16.28 17.80 -7.61
N SER A 184 -16.01 19.10 -7.80
CA SER A 184 -16.51 20.20 -6.99
C SER A 184 -17.82 20.74 -7.53
#